data_AF-A0A6A3Q0U0-F1
#
_entry.id   AF-A0A6A3Q0U0-F1
#
_cell.length_a   1.000
_cell.length_b   1.000
_cell.length_c   1.000
_cell.angle_alpha   90.00
_cell.angle_beta   90.00
_cell.angle_gamma   90.00
#
_symmetry.space_group_name_H-M   'P 1'
#
loop_
_entity.id
_entity.type
_entity.pdbx_description
1 polymer ?
#
loop_
_entity_poly.entity_id
_entity_poly.type
_entity_poly.pdbx_seq_one_letter_code
_entity_poly.pdbx_strand_id
1 'polypeptide(L)'
;MTGPTRGENNVISADEQELSLADLAEAVPALEKMHARLKGGRRQLGKRRSGDKFQLSPSLFVVFADRYRAARNAHKCVDYQRLTTTKNFKNFKGHAEELRAKEPELKVLLKKALAEQREIDAGKPMKNIEALEEEVARLDVQHEEDVAKCNQLEVDIKQQEEQYSLTILKLKGVLRSGNWEATERIERSEGKEQHSQRSGDGSRQVCRTWRRSE
;
A
#
# COMPACT_ATOMS: atom_id res chain seq x y z
N MET A 1 21.52 -29.10 26.87
CA MET A 1 21.20 -27.67 26.67
C MET A 1 20.86 -27.46 25.20
N THR A 2 19.66 -27.85 24.80
CA THR A 2 19.09 -27.63 23.47
C THR A 2 18.40 -26.27 23.48
N GLY A 3 18.80 -25.40 22.55
CA GLY A 3 18.31 -24.02 22.46
C GLY A 3 16.83 -23.92 22.07
N PRO A 4 16.21 -22.74 22.29
CA PRO A 4 14.77 -22.57 22.20
C PRO A 4 14.29 -22.49 20.75
N THR A 5 13.28 -23.28 20.41
CA THR A 5 12.49 -23.15 19.20
C THR A 5 11.74 -21.83 19.23
N ARG A 6 12.11 -20.95 18.30
CA ARG A 6 11.41 -19.71 17.94
C ARG A 6 9.98 -20.08 17.54
N GLY A 7 9.04 -19.89 18.47
CA GLY A 7 7.61 -19.95 18.19
C GLY A 7 7.24 -18.78 17.28
N GLU A 8 7.06 -19.08 16.00
CA GLU A 8 6.37 -18.21 15.06
C GLU A 8 4.89 -18.19 15.44
N ASN A 9 4.55 -17.36 16.42
CA ASN A 9 3.16 -16.96 16.61
C ASN A 9 2.83 -16.01 15.46
N ASN A 10 2.31 -16.58 14.37
CA ASN A 10 1.60 -15.84 13.34
C ASN A 10 0.54 -14.98 14.04
N VAL A 11 0.84 -13.69 14.21
CA VAL A 11 -0.14 -12.67 14.55
C VAL A 11 -1.01 -12.53 13.30
N ILE A 12 -1.98 -13.43 13.14
CA ILE A 12 -3.04 -13.27 12.15
C ILE A 12 -3.81 -12.03 12.62
N SER A 13 -3.71 -10.94 11.85
CA SER A 13 -4.50 -9.74 12.07
C SER A 13 -5.96 -10.13 12.27
N ALA A 14 -6.64 -9.59 13.30
CA ALA A 14 -8.03 -9.92 13.63
C ALA A 14 -9.00 -9.71 12.44
N ASP A 15 -8.59 -8.90 11.46
CA ASP A 15 -9.34 -8.62 10.25
C ASP A 15 -9.38 -9.80 9.26
N GLU A 16 -8.39 -10.70 9.29
CA GLU A 16 -8.33 -11.89 8.43
C GLU A 16 -8.99 -13.13 9.04
N GLN A 17 -9.39 -13.09 10.31
CA GLN A 17 -10.14 -14.20 10.91
C GLN A 17 -11.47 -14.38 10.18
N GLU A 18 -11.62 -15.55 9.57
CA GLU A 18 -12.84 -15.95 8.90
C GLU A 18 -13.92 -16.20 9.95
N LEU A 19 -15.13 -15.69 9.71
CA LEU A 19 -16.27 -15.95 10.58
C LEU A 19 -16.49 -17.45 10.71
N SER A 20 -16.69 -17.93 11.94
CA SER A 20 -17.01 -19.33 12.19
C SER A 20 -18.32 -19.71 11.50
N LEU A 21 -18.55 -21.02 11.25
CA LEU A 21 -19.80 -21.47 10.62
C LEU A 21 -21.03 -21.07 11.44
N ALA A 22 -20.93 -21.08 12.77
CA ALA A 22 -21.98 -20.64 13.68
C ALA A 22 -22.22 -19.13 13.56
N ASP A 23 -21.15 -18.33 13.60
CA ASP A 23 -21.26 -16.88 13.45
C ASP A 23 -21.81 -16.50 12.06
N LEU A 24 -21.45 -17.23 11.00
CA LEU A 24 -22.02 -17.03 9.66
C LEU A 24 -23.51 -17.35 9.61
N ALA A 25 -23.96 -18.37 10.35
CA ALA A 25 -25.39 -18.72 10.40
C ALA A 25 -26.22 -17.61 11.06
N GLU A 26 -25.65 -16.90 12.04
CA GLU A 26 -26.25 -15.74 12.71
C GLU A 26 -26.10 -14.44 11.89
N ALA A 27 -24.95 -14.25 11.24
CA ALA A 27 -24.63 -13.01 10.52
C ALA A 27 -25.51 -12.78 9.28
N VAL A 28 -25.88 -13.84 8.55
CA VAL A 28 -26.75 -13.72 7.35
C VAL A 28 -28.13 -13.13 7.69
N PRO A 29 -28.92 -13.66 8.64
CA PRO A 29 -30.18 -13.05 9.03
C PRO A 29 -29.99 -11.70 9.73
N ALA A 30 -28.88 -11.48 10.44
CA ALA A 30 -28.54 -10.17 11.00
C ALA A 30 -28.35 -9.10 9.90
N LEU A 31 -27.70 -9.45 8.78
CA LEU A 31 -27.51 -8.58 7.62
C LEU A 31 -28.85 -8.18 6.99
N GLU A 32 -29.78 -9.12 6.88
CA GLU A 32 -31.14 -8.85 6.38
C GLU A 32 -31.89 -7.88 7.29
N LYS A 33 -31.87 -8.11 8.61
CA LYS A 33 -32.45 -7.20 9.62
C LYS A 33 -31.84 -5.81 9.55
N MET A 34 -30.51 -5.72 9.45
CA MET A 34 -29.77 -4.46 9.31
C MET A 34 -30.25 -3.68 8.07
N HIS A 35 -30.36 -4.34 6.92
CA HIS A 35 -30.87 -3.70 5.70
C HIS A 35 -32.35 -3.30 5.79
N ALA A 36 -33.18 -4.07 6.47
CA ALA A 36 -34.58 -3.71 6.71
C ALA A 36 -34.70 -2.42 7.53
N ARG A 37 -33.89 -2.27 8.61
CA ARG A 37 -33.81 -1.04 9.42
C ARG A 37 -33.41 0.16 8.56
N LEU A 38 -32.37 0.01 7.74
CA LEU A 38 -31.86 1.06 6.85
C LEU A 38 -32.88 1.50 5.77
N LYS A 39 -33.76 0.60 5.32
CA LYS A 39 -34.81 0.93 4.33
C LYS A 39 -35.95 1.74 4.92
N GLY A 40 -36.31 1.51 6.18
CA GLY A 40 -37.43 2.18 6.86
C GLY A 40 -37.30 3.71 7.01
N GLY A 41 -36.08 4.25 6.88
CA GLY A 41 -35.81 5.68 7.07
C GLY A 41 -35.54 6.51 5.80
N ARG A 42 -35.46 5.92 4.60
CA ARG A 42 -35.02 6.67 3.39
C ARG A 42 -36.20 7.16 2.54
N ARG A 43 -36.37 8.48 2.44
CA ARG A 43 -37.16 9.13 1.38
C ARG A 43 -36.44 8.98 0.03
N GLN A 44 -37.18 8.73 -1.04
CA GLN A 44 -36.62 8.52 -2.38
C GLN A 44 -35.96 9.79 -2.92
N LEU A 45 -34.64 9.91 -2.76
CA LEU A 45 -33.84 11.02 -3.29
C LEU A 45 -33.54 10.78 -4.78
N GLY A 46 -34.37 11.38 -5.64
CA GLY A 46 -34.07 11.65 -7.05
C GLY A 46 -33.82 10.45 -7.97
N LYS A 47 -33.62 10.74 -9.26
CA LYS A 47 -33.20 9.74 -10.26
C LYS A 47 -31.76 9.33 -9.96
N ARG A 48 -31.53 8.02 -9.80
CA ARG A 48 -30.19 7.46 -9.61
C ARG A 48 -29.34 7.78 -10.85
N ARG A 49 -28.19 8.41 -10.66
CA ARG A 49 -27.12 8.41 -11.68
C ARG A 49 -26.78 6.94 -11.97
N SER A 50 -26.47 6.59 -13.21
CA SER A 50 -25.97 5.26 -13.54
C SER A 50 -24.66 5.03 -12.79
N GLY A 51 -24.76 4.39 -11.63
CA GLY A 51 -23.61 4.04 -10.80
C GLY A 51 -22.75 2.98 -11.47
N ASP A 52 -21.64 2.67 -10.81
CA ASP A 52 -20.70 1.63 -11.26
C ASP A 52 -21.44 0.31 -11.55
N LYS A 53 -21.08 -0.30 -12.69
CA LYS A 53 -21.76 -1.46 -13.28
C LYS A 53 -21.70 -2.67 -12.35
N PHE A 54 -20.66 -2.78 -11.54
CA PHE A 54 -20.42 -3.88 -10.60
C PHE A 54 -20.80 -3.53 -9.14
N GLN A 55 -21.65 -2.52 -8.94
CA GLN A 55 -22.20 -2.25 -7.62
C GLN A 55 -23.26 -3.29 -7.25
N LEU A 56 -23.09 -3.91 -6.08
CA LEU A 56 -24.10 -4.77 -5.47
C LEU A 56 -25.09 -3.92 -4.69
N SER A 57 -26.38 -4.12 -4.94
CA SER A 57 -27.41 -3.56 -4.09
C SER A 57 -27.44 -4.30 -2.73
N PRO A 58 -27.97 -3.68 -1.66
CA PRO A 58 -28.16 -4.34 -0.37
C PRO A 58 -28.87 -5.71 -0.47
N SER A 59 -29.86 -5.83 -1.35
CA SER A 59 -30.56 -7.10 -1.58
C SER A 59 -29.68 -8.17 -2.24
N LEU A 60 -28.75 -7.77 -3.12
CA LEU A 60 -27.82 -8.71 -3.76
C LEU A 60 -26.75 -9.19 -2.79
N PHE A 61 -26.34 -8.36 -1.82
CA PHE A 61 -25.45 -8.79 -0.74
C PHE A 61 -26.06 -9.90 0.11
N VAL A 62 -27.36 -9.85 0.42
CA VAL A 62 -28.04 -10.95 1.16
C VAL A 62 -27.99 -12.26 0.36
N VAL A 63 -28.32 -12.21 -0.93
CA VAL A 63 -28.22 -13.40 -1.81
C VAL A 63 -26.79 -13.92 -1.90
N PHE A 64 -25.81 -13.02 -1.97
CA PHE A 64 -24.40 -13.40 -2.00
C PHE A 64 -24.00 -14.08 -0.67
N ALA A 65 -24.43 -13.52 0.47
CA ALA A 65 -24.20 -14.08 1.80
C ALA A 65 -24.76 -15.51 1.94
N ASP A 66 -25.98 -15.75 1.45
CA ASP A 66 -26.58 -17.08 1.45
C ASP A 66 -25.76 -18.10 0.65
N ARG A 67 -25.26 -17.70 -0.52
CA ARG A 67 -24.43 -18.56 -1.38
C ARG A 67 -23.08 -18.82 -0.75
N TYR A 68 -22.49 -17.80 -0.14
CA TYR A 68 -21.25 -17.91 0.61
C TYR A 68 -21.39 -18.87 1.79
N ARG A 69 -22.46 -18.73 2.60
CA ARG A 69 -22.79 -19.64 3.69
C ARG A 69 -23.01 -21.08 3.20
N ALA A 70 -23.74 -21.27 2.11
CA ALA A 70 -23.99 -22.60 1.55
C ALA A 70 -22.69 -23.28 1.08
N ALA A 71 -21.78 -22.53 0.44
CA ALA A 71 -20.48 -23.05 0.02
C ALA A 71 -19.62 -23.44 1.22
N ARG A 72 -19.57 -22.59 2.26
CA ARG A 72 -18.89 -22.84 3.53
C ARG A 72 -19.41 -24.08 4.23
N ASN A 73 -20.73 -24.26 4.32
CA ASN A 73 -21.35 -25.44 4.91
C ASN A 73 -21.04 -26.73 4.13
N ALA A 74 -20.80 -26.62 2.83
CA ALA A 74 -20.37 -27.74 1.98
C ALA A 74 -18.84 -27.95 1.99
N HIS A 75 -18.09 -27.16 2.77
CA HIS A 75 -16.62 -27.10 2.75
C HIS A 75 -16.05 -26.90 1.34
N LYS A 76 -16.71 -26.05 0.54
CA LYS A 76 -16.34 -25.74 -0.85
C LYS A 76 -16.14 -24.24 -1.05
N CYS A 77 -15.37 -23.88 -2.08
CA CYS A 77 -15.27 -22.51 -2.54
C CYS A 77 -16.57 -22.06 -3.21
N VAL A 78 -16.85 -20.75 -3.18
CA VAL A 78 -17.98 -20.16 -3.89
C VAL A 78 -17.74 -20.27 -5.41
N ASP A 79 -18.69 -20.87 -6.11
CA ASP A 79 -18.67 -20.95 -7.58
C ASP A 79 -19.15 -19.61 -8.18
N TYR A 80 -18.21 -18.67 -8.28
CA TYR A 80 -18.44 -17.34 -8.82
C TYR A 80 -18.92 -17.37 -10.27
N GLN A 81 -18.39 -18.28 -11.09
CA GLN A 81 -18.75 -18.39 -12.49
C GLN A 81 -20.23 -18.74 -12.63
N ARG A 82 -20.71 -19.77 -11.91
CA ARG A 82 -22.15 -20.08 -11.88
C ARG A 82 -22.96 -18.94 -11.29
N LEU A 83 -22.47 -18.27 -10.25
CA LEU A 83 -23.20 -17.20 -9.59
C LEU A 83 -23.48 -16.01 -10.52
N THR A 84 -22.51 -15.63 -11.37
CA THR A 84 -22.69 -14.55 -12.37
C THR A 84 -23.71 -14.88 -13.46
N THR A 85 -23.97 -16.16 -13.73
CA THR A 85 -25.00 -16.56 -14.72
C THR A 85 -26.42 -16.47 -14.18
N THR A 86 -26.59 -16.33 -12.86
CA THR A 86 -27.92 -16.25 -12.24
C THR A 86 -28.61 -14.92 -12.54
N LYS A 87 -29.95 -14.91 -12.45
CA LYS A 87 -30.76 -13.70 -12.67
C LYS A 87 -30.47 -12.55 -11.70
N ASN A 88 -29.82 -12.84 -10.57
CA ASN A 88 -29.51 -11.86 -9.53
C ASN A 88 -28.25 -11.05 -9.87
N PHE A 89 -27.24 -11.68 -10.49
CA PHE A 89 -25.94 -11.06 -10.77
C PHE A 89 -25.72 -10.80 -12.28
N LYS A 90 -26.78 -10.43 -13.01
CA LYS A 90 -26.72 -10.22 -14.47
C LYS A 90 -25.62 -9.24 -14.91
N ASN A 91 -25.35 -8.21 -14.10
CA ASN A 91 -24.32 -7.22 -14.38
C ASN A 91 -22.89 -7.80 -14.34
N PHE A 92 -22.70 -8.93 -13.65
CA PHE A 92 -21.42 -9.62 -13.52
C PHE A 92 -21.25 -10.74 -14.55
N LYS A 93 -22.18 -10.93 -15.49
CA LYS A 93 -22.10 -12.02 -16.48
C LYS A 93 -20.80 -11.92 -17.28
N GLY A 94 -19.97 -12.97 -17.23
CA GLY A 94 -18.65 -12.98 -17.89
C GLY A 94 -17.53 -12.34 -17.06
N HIS A 95 -17.85 -11.77 -15.90
CA HIS A 95 -16.93 -11.06 -15.01
C HIS A 95 -16.96 -11.68 -13.60
N ALA A 96 -16.61 -12.97 -13.51
CA ALA A 96 -16.62 -13.70 -12.24
C ALA A 96 -15.59 -13.16 -11.22
N GLU A 97 -14.47 -12.65 -11.69
CA GLU A 97 -13.43 -12.06 -10.84
C GLU A 97 -13.92 -10.77 -10.14
N GLU A 98 -14.75 -9.96 -10.81
CA GLU A 98 -15.36 -8.77 -10.20
C GLU A 98 -16.31 -9.16 -9.05
N LEU A 99 -17.03 -10.28 -9.19
CA LEU A 99 -17.89 -10.78 -8.12
C LEU A 99 -17.08 -11.39 -6.97
N ARG A 100 -15.95 -12.04 -7.27
CA ARG A 100 -14.99 -12.52 -6.27
C ARG A 100 -14.37 -11.36 -5.50
N ALA A 101 -14.04 -10.26 -6.16
CA ALA A 101 -13.50 -9.06 -5.53
C ALA A 101 -14.48 -8.42 -4.52
N LYS A 102 -15.76 -8.76 -4.56
CA LYS A 102 -16.78 -8.34 -3.58
C LYS A 102 -16.84 -9.22 -2.33
N GLU A 103 -16.14 -10.35 -2.29
CA GLU A 103 -16.12 -11.25 -1.12
C GLU A 103 -15.56 -10.57 0.14
N PRO A 104 -14.46 -9.79 0.10
CA PRO A 104 -13.98 -9.07 1.29
C PRO A 104 -15.00 -8.06 1.81
N GLU A 105 -15.66 -7.32 0.90
CA GLU A 105 -16.73 -6.37 1.24
C GLU A 105 -17.90 -7.08 1.92
N LEU A 106 -18.30 -8.25 1.40
CA LEU A 106 -19.31 -9.12 2.03
C LEU A 106 -18.90 -9.56 3.44
N LYS A 107 -17.64 -9.99 3.65
CA LYS A 107 -17.14 -10.44 4.96
C LYS A 107 -17.20 -9.32 6.00
N VAL A 108 -16.76 -8.11 5.63
CA VAL A 108 -16.84 -6.93 6.50
C VAL A 108 -18.28 -6.61 6.88
N LEU A 109 -19.20 -6.65 5.90
CA LEU A 109 -20.63 -6.42 6.15
C LEU A 109 -21.24 -7.46 7.10
N LEU A 110 -20.87 -8.74 6.97
CA LEU A 110 -21.35 -9.79 7.88
C LEU A 110 -20.82 -9.63 9.30
N LYS A 111 -19.53 -9.32 9.47
CA LYS A 111 -18.94 -9.03 10.80
C LYS A 111 -19.66 -7.86 11.46
N LYS A 112 -19.88 -6.77 10.72
CA LYS A 112 -20.58 -5.58 11.20
C LYS A 112 -22.03 -5.88 11.58
N ALA A 113 -22.77 -6.56 10.73
CA ALA A 113 -24.17 -6.89 10.97
C ALA A 113 -24.34 -7.79 12.20
N LEU A 114 -23.44 -8.75 12.39
CA LEU A 114 -23.43 -9.62 13.57
C LEU A 114 -23.15 -8.84 14.85
N ALA A 115 -22.13 -7.97 14.85
CA ALA A 115 -21.82 -7.12 15.99
C ALA A 115 -23.00 -6.22 16.38
N GLU A 116 -23.61 -5.54 15.40
CA GLU A 116 -24.78 -4.69 15.62
C GLU A 116 -25.97 -5.50 16.17
N GLN A 117 -26.22 -6.70 15.64
CA GLN A 117 -27.31 -7.55 16.13
C GLN A 117 -27.04 -8.04 17.56
N ARG A 118 -25.80 -8.38 17.91
CA ARG A 118 -25.42 -8.77 19.28
C ARG A 118 -25.57 -7.62 20.27
N GLU A 119 -25.28 -6.39 19.86
CA GLU A 119 -25.55 -5.20 20.69
C GLU A 119 -27.06 -5.03 20.95
N ILE A 120 -27.87 -5.17 19.90
CA ILE A 120 -29.34 -5.12 20.02
C ILE A 120 -29.86 -6.23 20.94
N ASP A 121 -29.39 -7.47 20.76
CA ASP A 121 -29.83 -8.62 21.55
C ASP A 121 -29.37 -8.52 23.02
N ALA A 122 -28.23 -7.87 23.29
CA ALA A 122 -27.77 -7.52 24.64
C ALA A 122 -28.60 -6.38 25.29
N GLY A 123 -29.66 -5.91 24.63
CA GLY A 123 -30.52 -4.84 25.12
C GLY A 123 -29.87 -3.45 25.06
N LYS A 124 -28.72 -3.31 24.37
CA LYS A 124 -28.16 -1.99 24.08
C LYS A 124 -28.98 -1.40 22.94
N PRO A 125 -29.78 -0.34 23.18
CA PRO A 125 -30.43 0.35 22.07
C PRO A 125 -29.35 0.85 21.11
N MET A 126 -29.68 0.94 19.82
CA MET A 126 -28.87 1.70 18.85
C MET A 126 -28.41 3.01 19.51
N LYS A 127 -27.11 3.36 19.34
CA LYS A 127 -26.54 4.60 19.87
C LYS A 127 -27.53 5.73 19.66
N ASN A 128 -27.90 6.41 20.75
CA ASN A 128 -28.76 7.58 20.67
C ASN A 128 -28.03 8.69 19.90
N ILE A 129 -28.79 9.71 19.47
CA ILE A 129 -28.25 10.82 18.68
C ILE A 129 -27.06 11.48 19.41
N GLU A 130 -27.19 11.67 20.73
CA GLU A 130 -26.15 12.25 21.58
C GLU A 130 -24.83 11.46 21.57
N ALA A 131 -24.88 10.13 21.74
CA ALA A 131 -23.68 9.29 21.69
C ALA A 131 -23.02 9.28 20.30
N LEU A 132 -23.80 9.46 19.23
CA LEU A 132 -23.27 9.61 17.87
C LEU A 132 -22.62 10.99 17.67
N GLU A 133 -23.24 12.05 18.19
CA GLU A 133 -22.68 13.40 18.15
C GLU A 133 -21.35 13.49 18.91
N GLU A 134 -21.24 12.84 20.07
CA GLU A 134 -19.98 12.75 20.82
C GLU A 134 -18.89 11.98 20.04
N GLU A 135 -19.25 10.89 19.36
CA GLU A 135 -18.31 10.12 18.55
C GLU A 135 -17.84 10.90 17.33
N VAL A 136 -18.74 11.61 16.64
CA VAL A 136 -18.41 12.50 15.53
C VAL A 136 -17.48 13.63 16.01
N ALA A 137 -17.79 14.29 17.12
CA ALA A 137 -16.95 15.35 17.67
C ALA A 137 -15.53 14.86 18.01
N ARG A 138 -15.39 13.66 18.59
CA ARG A 138 -14.06 13.06 18.84
C ARG A 138 -13.31 12.73 17.55
N LEU A 139 -14.01 12.20 16.55
CA LEU A 139 -13.40 11.89 15.26
C LEU A 139 -12.95 13.15 14.51
N ASP A 140 -13.72 14.23 14.62
CA ASP A 140 -13.37 15.53 14.02
C ASP A 140 -12.08 16.10 14.66
N VAL A 141 -11.97 16.08 15.99
CA VAL A 141 -10.75 16.49 16.70
C VAL A 141 -9.55 15.63 16.29
N GLN A 142 -9.73 14.30 16.21
CA GLN A 142 -8.65 13.40 15.79
C GLN A 142 -8.21 13.68 14.35
N HIS A 143 -9.16 13.95 13.45
CA HIS A 143 -8.87 14.29 12.07
C HIS A 143 -8.07 15.59 11.97
N GLU A 144 -8.44 16.62 12.73
CA GLU A 144 -7.68 17.88 12.77
C GLU A 144 -6.25 17.68 13.27
N GLU A 145 -6.06 16.88 14.32
CA GLU A 145 -4.72 16.53 14.83
C GLU A 145 -3.87 15.82 13.77
N ASP A 146 -4.45 14.86 13.05
CA ASP A 146 -3.73 14.09 12.04
C ASP A 146 -3.42 14.93 10.81
N VAL A 147 -4.31 15.83 10.41
CA VAL A 147 -4.03 16.84 9.37
C VAL A 147 -2.88 17.75 9.80
N ALA A 148 -2.85 18.20 11.06
CA ALA A 148 -1.75 19.02 11.58
C ALA A 148 -0.42 18.27 11.55
N LYS A 149 -0.38 17.00 11.97
CA LYS A 149 0.83 16.15 11.88
C LYS A 149 1.30 15.97 10.44
N CYS A 150 0.38 15.70 9.51
CA CYS A 150 0.71 15.57 8.09
C CYS A 150 1.32 16.85 7.52
N ASN A 151 0.74 18.01 7.84
CA ASN A 151 1.27 19.31 7.41
C ASN A 151 2.67 19.57 7.96
N GLN A 152 2.92 19.22 9.23
CA GLN A 152 4.25 19.36 9.84
C GLN A 152 5.28 18.47 9.14
N LEU A 153 4.95 17.20 8.90
CA LEU A 153 5.83 16.26 8.21
C LEU A 153 6.16 16.74 6.79
N GLU A 154 5.19 17.35 6.09
CA GLU A 154 5.44 17.91 4.76
C GLU A 154 6.45 19.06 4.79
N VAL A 155 6.38 19.93 5.81
CA VAL A 155 7.35 21.01 6.00
C VAL A 155 8.74 20.44 6.30
N ASP A 156 8.82 19.45 7.20
CA ASP A 156 10.09 18.83 7.59
C ASP A 156 10.78 18.14 6.40
N ILE A 157 10.00 17.42 5.56
CA ILE A 157 10.50 16.80 4.33
C ILE A 157 11.06 17.84 3.36
N LYS A 158 10.33 18.94 3.12
CA LYS A 158 10.79 20.02 2.22
C LYS A 158 12.11 20.63 2.70
N GLN A 159 12.21 20.92 4.00
CA GLN A 159 13.47 21.43 4.58
C GLN A 159 14.61 20.43 4.41
N GLN A 160 14.34 19.14 4.63
CA GLN A 160 15.35 18.10 4.47
C GLN A 160 15.82 17.98 3.01
N GLU A 161 14.90 18.05 2.04
CA GLU A 161 15.22 18.06 0.61
C GLU A 161 16.08 19.26 0.20
N GLU A 162 15.81 20.45 0.74
CA GLU A 162 16.63 21.64 0.53
C GLU A 162 18.04 21.47 1.11
N GLN A 163 18.17 20.92 2.32
CA GLN A 163 19.46 20.62 2.93
C GLN A 163 20.25 19.60 2.11
N TYR A 164 19.60 18.54 1.62
CA TYR A 164 20.25 17.57 0.73
C TYR A 164 20.67 18.21 -0.59
N SER A 165 19.84 19.08 -1.17
CA SER A 165 20.18 19.80 -2.40
C SER A 165 21.43 20.68 -2.22
N LEU A 166 21.50 21.42 -1.11
CA LEU A 166 22.65 22.27 -0.76
C LEU A 166 23.93 21.45 -0.55
N THR A 167 23.84 20.33 0.15
CA THR A 167 25.00 19.45 0.40
C THR A 167 25.49 18.78 -0.88
N ILE A 168 24.58 18.32 -1.76
CA ILE A 168 24.93 17.81 -3.09
C ILE A 168 25.65 18.87 -3.91
N LEU A 169 25.17 20.11 -3.92
CA LEU A 169 25.84 21.22 -4.64
C LEU A 169 27.26 21.48 -4.13
N LYS A 170 27.45 21.49 -2.80
CA LYS A 170 28.77 21.65 -2.18
C LYS A 170 29.72 20.52 -2.58
N LEU A 171 29.27 19.27 -2.46
CA LEU A 171 30.06 18.09 -2.84
C LEU A 171 30.43 18.12 -4.33
N LYS A 172 29.51 18.53 -5.21
CA LYS A 172 29.78 18.70 -6.64
C LYS A 172 30.80 19.80 -6.93
N GLY A 173 30.84 20.85 -6.11
CA GLY A 173 31.89 21.87 -6.15
C GLY A 173 33.26 21.30 -5.79
N VAL A 174 33.36 20.60 -4.66
CA VAL A 174 34.60 19.96 -4.19
C VAL A 174 35.12 18.94 -5.20
N LEU A 175 34.24 18.08 -5.74
CA LEU A 175 34.62 17.09 -6.76
C LEU A 175 35.19 17.75 -8.01
N ARG A 176 34.57 18.84 -8.48
CA ARG A 176 35.06 19.59 -9.65
C ARG A 176 36.43 20.22 -9.39
N SER A 177 36.62 20.84 -8.23
CA SER A 177 37.91 21.41 -7.84
C SER A 177 39.01 20.34 -7.76
N GLY A 178 38.73 19.21 -7.11
CA GLY A 178 39.68 18.11 -7.00
C GLY A 178 40.06 17.49 -8.35
N ASN A 179 39.10 17.34 -9.27
CA ASN A 179 39.38 16.87 -10.63
C ASN A 179 40.24 17.86 -11.43
N TRP A 180 39.99 19.17 -11.28
CA TRP A 180 40.82 20.22 -11.88
C TRP A 180 42.27 20.17 -11.36
N GLU A 181 42.45 20.06 -10.05
CA GLU A 181 43.79 19.95 -9.45
C GLU A 181 44.53 18.68 -9.89
N ALA A 182 43.81 17.55 -10.02
CA ALA A 182 44.38 16.30 -10.50
C ALA A 182 44.84 16.39 -11.96
N THR A 183 44.04 17.01 -12.82
CA THR A 183 44.38 17.23 -14.24
C THR A 183 45.59 18.17 -14.39
N GLU A 184 45.63 19.29 -13.66
CA GLU A 184 46.81 20.17 -13.65
C GLU A 184 48.09 19.45 -13.18
N ARG A 185 48.00 18.55 -12.20
CA ARG A 185 49.16 17.78 -11.75
C ARG A 185 49.67 16.84 -12.84
N ILE A 186 48.77 16.15 -13.56
CA ILE A 186 49.12 15.25 -14.66
C ILE A 186 49.83 16.03 -15.78
N GLU A 187 49.26 17.15 -16.22
CA GLU A 187 49.86 17.98 -17.27
C GLU A 187 51.25 18.51 -16.88
N ARG A 188 51.44 18.93 -15.62
CA ARG A 188 52.77 19.34 -15.13
C ARG A 188 53.76 18.17 -15.07
N SER A 189 53.33 16.96 -14.72
CA SER A 189 54.22 15.79 -14.74
C SER A 189 54.60 15.38 -16.17
N GLU A 190 53.64 15.36 -17.09
CA GLU A 190 53.89 15.03 -18.50
C GLU A 190 54.80 16.05 -19.17
N GLY A 191 54.60 17.35 -18.90
CA GLY A 191 55.50 18.40 -19.41
C GLY A 191 56.94 18.27 -18.88
N LYS A 192 57.13 17.84 -17.63
CA LYS A 192 58.45 17.54 -17.07
C LYS A 192 59.07 16.30 -17.71
N GLU A 193 58.26 15.28 -18.00
CA GLU A 193 58.70 14.03 -18.60
C GLU A 193 59.13 14.23 -20.07
N GLN A 194 58.37 15.02 -20.83
CA GLN A 194 58.75 15.43 -22.20
C GLN A 194 60.02 16.27 -22.21
N HIS A 195 60.19 17.20 -21.26
CA HIS A 195 61.41 17.99 -21.16
C HIS A 195 62.63 17.11 -20.80
N SER A 196 62.45 16.11 -19.94
CA SER A 196 63.48 15.11 -19.56
C SER A 196 63.85 14.18 -20.72
N GLN A 197 62.89 13.72 -21.52
CA GLN A 197 63.15 12.94 -22.74
C GLN A 197 63.92 13.76 -23.78
N ARG A 198 63.57 15.04 -23.95
CA ARG A 198 64.27 15.97 -24.86
C ARG A 198 65.71 16.27 -24.44
N SER A 199 66.01 16.27 -23.15
CA SER A 199 67.38 16.43 -22.64
C SER A 199 68.16 15.10 -22.56
N GLY A 200 67.47 13.95 -22.47
CA GLY A 200 68.05 12.60 -22.50
C GLY A 200 68.47 12.12 -23.90
N ASP A 201 67.72 12.47 -24.95
CA ASP A 201 68.06 12.10 -26.35
C ASP A 201 69.25 12.90 -26.92
N GLY A 202 69.66 13.99 -26.27
CA GLY A 202 70.90 14.70 -26.59
C GLY A 202 72.19 13.96 -26.18
N SER A 203 72.08 12.81 -25.50
CA SER A 203 73.24 12.09 -24.92
C SER A 203 73.45 10.67 -25.46
N ARG A 204 72.78 10.25 -26.55
CA ARG A 204 72.97 8.91 -27.16
C ARG A 204 73.30 8.92 -28.65
N GLN A 205 74.39 9.56 -29.04
CA GLN A 205 75.19 9.26 -30.24
C GLN A 205 76.50 10.08 -30.10
N VAL A 206 77.75 9.60 -30.16
CA VAL A 206 78.40 8.49 -30.88
C VAL A 206 79.72 8.18 -30.14
N CYS A 207 79.91 6.96 -29.63
CA CYS A 207 81.24 6.40 -29.41
C CYS A 207 81.40 5.20 -30.35
N ARG A 208 81.70 5.48 -31.63
CA ARG A 208 82.16 4.49 -32.60
C ARG A 208 83.68 4.64 -32.77
N THR A 209 84.38 3.73 -32.08
CA THR A 209 85.64 3.07 -32.45
C THR A 209 86.49 3.69 -33.56
N TRP A 210 87.74 4.05 -33.21
CA TRP A 210 88.89 3.99 -34.11
C TRP A 210 90.06 3.33 -33.37
N ARG A 211 90.42 2.10 -33.78
CA ARG A 211 91.71 1.47 -33.50
C ARG A 211 92.30 1.00 -34.84
N ARG A 212 93.47 1.55 -35.16
CA ARG A 212 94.43 1.27 -36.24
C ARG A 212 94.57 -0.22 -36.65
N SER A 213 94.69 -0.51 -37.95
CA SER A 213 95.96 -0.77 -38.66
C SER A 213 95.72 -1.47 -40.00
N GLU A 214 96.49 -1.04 -41.01
CA GLU A 214 96.86 -1.65 -42.31
C GLU A 214 95.78 -1.99 -43.36
#